data_AF-A0A5C9B920-F1
#
_entry.id   AF-A0A5C9B920-F1
#
_cell.length_a   1.000
_cell.length_b   1.000
_cell.length_c   1.000
_cell.angle_alpha   90.00
_cell.angle_beta   90.00
_cell.angle_gamma   90.00
#
_symmetry.space_group_name_H-M   'P 1'
#
loop_
_entity.id
_entity.type
_entity.pdbx_description
1 polymer ?
#
loop_
_entity_poly.entity_id
_entity_poly.type
_entity_poly.pdbx_seq_one_letter_code
_entity_poly.pdbx_strand_id
1 'polypeptide(L)'
;MMHSPLFVGSATNHPAMPTFKAPDELIATVPTDRMLERRRLLDGLNPTATAVHDQRATNDWQDLHGRAFDLTSGSEGREPFELHREPQAVRDRYGMHPLGQNLLLARRLVESGVGFVTVNGWTGPSPYGMGWCLPCLDEGVSALITDLRDRGMLENTMVVVTGEFGRTPNINQNGGATPGRQHWPSCFSSFVAGGGIRGGRVYGESDKHGAYVKDKPVRPQDLGATIFHSLGVPLDLRLAKDGFTRPLSTGEPLLDLFV
;
A
#
# COMPACT_ATOMS: atom_id res chain seq x y z
N MET A 1 14.28 -4.51 -15.69
CA MET A 1 13.25 -3.54 -15.27
C MET A 1 11.85 -4.19 -15.22
N MET A 2 11.74 -5.49 -14.93
CA MET A 2 10.52 -6.29 -15.16
C MET A 2 9.70 -6.56 -13.87
N HIS A 3 10.13 -6.02 -12.73
CA HIS A 3 9.54 -6.30 -11.41
C HIS A 3 9.37 -5.03 -10.56
N SER A 4 9.42 -3.85 -11.17
CA SER A 4 9.15 -2.61 -10.44
C SER A 4 7.64 -2.49 -10.23
N PRO A 5 7.17 -2.13 -9.02
CA PRO A 5 5.77 -1.80 -8.84
C PRO A 5 5.38 -0.65 -9.78
N LEU A 6 4.13 -0.64 -10.24
CA LEU A 6 3.59 0.48 -10.99
C LEU A 6 3.63 1.73 -10.10
N PHE A 7 4.43 2.72 -10.50
CA PHE A 7 4.54 3.96 -9.77
C PHE A 7 3.52 4.97 -10.30
N VAL A 8 2.73 5.55 -9.39
CA VAL A 8 1.68 6.51 -9.73
C VAL A 8 1.90 7.78 -8.94
N GLY A 9 1.87 8.92 -9.62
CA GLY A 9 1.99 10.23 -8.99
C GLY A 9 3.37 10.86 -9.20
N SER A 10 3.38 12.12 -9.56
CA SER A 10 4.57 12.99 -9.58
C SER A 10 4.15 14.42 -9.21
N ALA A 11 5.12 15.32 -9.07
CA ALA A 11 4.82 16.75 -8.86
C ALA A 11 3.99 17.37 -10.00
N THR A 12 4.00 16.77 -11.19
CA THR A 12 3.31 17.28 -12.39
C THR A 12 2.15 16.41 -12.86
N ASN A 13 1.94 15.23 -12.27
CA ASN A 13 0.84 14.34 -12.59
C ASN A 13 0.44 13.53 -11.35
N HIS A 14 -0.54 14.00 -10.57
CA HIS A 14 -1.06 13.27 -9.41
C HIS A 14 -2.60 13.32 -9.34
N PRO A 15 -3.26 12.35 -8.68
CA PRO A 15 -4.73 12.19 -8.63
C PRO A 15 -5.55 13.42 -8.20
N ALA A 16 -4.94 14.36 -7.48
CA ALA A 16 -5.60 15.62 -7.09
C ALA A 16 -5.56 16.71 -8.18
N MET A 17 -4.81 16.52 -9.27
CA MET A 17 -4.83 17.44 -10.41
C MET A 17 -6.03 17.16 -11.32
N PRO A 18 -6.72 18.19 -11.84
CA PRO A 18 -7.75 18.01 -12.87
C PRO A 18 -7.23 17.36 -14.15
N THR A 19 -5.93 17.53 -14.42
CA THR A 19 -5.22 17.01 -15.60
C THR A 19 -4.56 15.65 -15.34
N PHE A 20 -4.89 14.97 -14.24
CA PHE A 20 -4.33 13.66 -13.92
C PHE A 20 -4.55 12.66 -15.05
N LYS A 21 -3.50 11.92 -15.40
CA LYS A 21 -3.54 10.83 -16.37
C LYS A 21 -2.98 9.56 -15.75
N ALA A 22 -3.54 8.42 -16.14
CA ALA A 22 -2.99 7.11 -15.84
C ALA A 22 -1.53 7.00 -16.33
N PRO A 23 -0.70 6.19 -15.67
CA PRO A 23 0.68 5.96 -16.12
C PRO A 23 0.74 5.46 -17.56
N ASP A 24 1.75 5.91 -18.30
CA ASP A 24 1.95 5.55 -19.72
C ASP A 24 2.22 4.04 -19.90
N GLU A 25 2.71 3.36 -18.85
CA GLU A 25 2.91 1.91 -18.81
C GLU A 25 1.61 1.11 -18.99
N LEU A 26 0.46 1.73 -18.70
CA LEU A 26 -0.87 1.14 -18.94
C LEU A 26 -1.40 1.46 -20.35
N ILE A 27 -0.67 2.25 -21.14
CA ILE A 27 -1.02 2.57 -22.52
C ILE A 27 -0.38 1.52 -23.44
N ALA A 28 -1.23 0.74 -24.10
CA ALA A 28 -0.77 -0.24 -25.08
C ALA A 28 -0.01 0.49 -26.21
N THR A 29 1.26 0.10 -26.43
CA THR A 29 2.11 0.65 -27.50
C THR A 29 1.70 0.15 -28.90
N VAL A 30 0.84 -0.87 -28.97
CA VAL A 30 0.30 -1.44 -30.20
C VAL A 30 -1.22 -1.65 -30.03
N PRO A 31 -2.01 -1.64 -31.13
CA PRO A 31 -3.44 -1.91 -31.05
C PRO A 31 -3.74 -3.27 -30.38
N THR A 32 -4.84 -3.35 -29.63
CA THR A 32 -5.24 -4.55 -28.88
C THR A 32 -5.30 -5.81 -29.76
N ASP A 33 -5.81 -5.70 -30.99
CA ASP A 33 -5.86 -6.83 -31.93
C ASP A 33 -4.47 -7.41 -32.22
N ARG A 34 -3.47 -6.53 -32.37
CA ARG A 34 -2.07 -6.93 -32.60
C ARG A 34 -1.45 -7.55 -31.35
N MET A 35 -1.85 -7.11 -30.15
CA MET A 35 -1.43 -7.75 -28.90
C MET A 35 -2.01 -9.16 -28.79
N LEU A 36 -3.30 -9.33 -29.09
CA LEU A 36 -3.99 -10.62 -29.06
C LEU A 36 -3.40 -11.60 -30.08
N GLU A 37 -3.07 -11.13 -31.28
CA GLU A 37 -2.41 -11.94 -32.31
C GLU A 37 -1.02 -12.42 -31.85
N ARG A 38 -0.21 -11.52 -31.26
CA ARG A 38 1.09 -11.87 -30.68
C ARG A 38 0.96 -12.89 -29.55
N ARG A 39 -0.07 -12.76 -28.69
CA ARG A 39 -0.34 -13.71 -27.62
C ARG A 39 -0.65 -15.10 -28.19
N ARG A 40 -1.54 -15.19 -29.17
CA ARG A 40 -1.86 -16.45 -29.86
C ARG A 40 -0.64 -17.09 -30.51
N LEU A 41 0.23 -16.31 -31.15
CA LEU A 41 1.48 -16.81 -31.72
C LEU A 41 2.43 -17.32 -30.64
N LEU A 42 2.58 -16.60 -29.53
CA LEU A 42 3.42 -17.02 -28.40
C LEU A 42 2.91 -18.31 -27.77
N ASP A 43 1.59 -18.43 -27.57
CA ASP A 43 0.97 -19.65 -27.06
C ASP A 43 1.18 -20.83 -28.02
N GLY A 44 1.17 -20.59 -29.34
CA GLY A 44 1.50 -21.59 -30.36
C GLY A 44 2.99 -21.98 -30.42
N LEU A 45 3.90 -21.08 -30.06
CA LEU A 45 5.36 -21.31 -30.02
C LEU A 45 5.85 -21.91 -28.69
N ASN A 46 5.03 -21.89 -27.63
CA ASN A 46 5.29 -22.51 -26.34
C ASN A 46 4.47 -23.80 -26.10
N PRO A 47 4.62 -24.86 -26.92
CA PRO A 47 3.92 -26.13 -26.66
C PRO A 47 4.50 -26.94 -25.47
N THR A 48 5.54 -26.44 -24.78
CA THR A 48 6.35 -27.18 -23.79
C THR A 48 6.17 -26.72 -22.33
N ALA A 49 4.91 -26.54 -21.88
CA ALA A 49 4.58 -26.53 -20.45
C ALA A 49 4.23 -27.94 -19.89
N THR A 50 4.37 -28.99 -20.71
CA THR A 50 3.99 -30.37 -20.38
C THR A 50 5.18 -31.29 -20.04
N ALA A 51 6.42 -30.81 -20.04
CA ALA A 51 7.59 -31.63 -19.72
C ALA A 51 8.21 -31.27 -18.34
N VAL A 52 7.76 -31.99 -17.31
CA VAL A 52 8.49 -32.42 -16.11
C VAL A 52 9.59 -31.46 -15.59
N HIS A 53 9.20 -30.33 -15.00
CA HIS A 53 9.79 -29.81 -13.75
C HIS A 53 8.99 -28.59 -13.26
N ASP A 54 8.45 -28.70 -12.04
CA ASP A 54 7.85 -27.62 -11.22
C ASP A 54 6.58 -26.94 -11.80
N GLN A 55 5.53 -27.74 -12.05
CA GLN A 55 4.21 -27.30 -12.56
C GLN A 55 3.59 -26.09 -11.83
N ARG A 56 3.81 -25.93 -10.52
CA ARG A 56 3.27 -24.78 -9.78
C ARG A 56 3.90 -23.46 -10.20
N ALA A 57 5.24 -23.40 -10.25
CA ALA A 57 5.94 -22.19 -10.64
C ALA A 57 5.59 -21.77 -12.07
N THR A 58 5.54 -22.72 -13.02
CA THR A 58 5.18 -22.45 -14.41
C THR A 58 3.74 -21.95 -14.56
N ASN A 59 2.79 -22.50 -13.78
CA ASN A 59 1.41 -22.02 -13.77
C ASN A 59 1.31 -20.61 -13.17
N ASP A 60 1.99 -20.33 -12.06
CA ASP A 60 2.02 -18.99 -11.45
C ASP A 60 2.61 -17.95 -12.42
N TRP A 61 3.64 -18.31 -13.17
CA TRP A 61 4.24 -17.45 -14.20
C TRP A 61 3.27 -17.15 -15.35
N GLN A 62 2.51 -18.14 -15.82
CA GLN A 62 1.52 -17.95 -16.86
C GLN A 62 0.36 -17.07 -16.36
N ASP A 63 -0.08 -17.24 -15.12
CA ASP A 63 -1.13 -16.45 -14.48
C ASP A 63 -0.71 -14.98 -14.34
N LEU A 64 0.51 -14.72 -13.85
CA LEU A 64 1.06 -13.37 -13.74
C LEU A 64 1.19 -12.67 -15.10
N HIS A 65 1.64 -13.40 -16.13
CA HIS A 65 1.74 -12.87 -17.48
C HIS A 65 0.36 -12.60 -18.08
N GLY A 66 -0.62 -13.47 -17.84
CA GLY A 66 -2.02 -13.27 -18.23
C GLY A 66 -2.58 -11.97 -17.63
N ARG A 67 -2.45 -11.79 -16.31
CA ARG A 67 -2.92 -10.59 -15.62
C ARG A 67 -2.23 -9.31 -16.10
N ALA A 68 -0.92 -9.36 -16.33
CA ALA A 68 -0.17 -8.22 -16.89
C ALA A 68 -0.63 -7.88 -18.32
N PHE A 69 -0.92 -8.89 -19.13
CA PHE A 69 -1.52 -8.69 -20.46
C PHE A 69 -2.89 -8.02 -20.34
N ASP A 70 -3.78 -8.56 -19.50
CA ASP A 70 -5.14 -8.04 -19.30
C ASP A 70 -5.15 -6.59 -18.80
N LEU A 71 -4.22 -6.24 -17.89
CA LEU A 71 -4.00 -4.86 -17.41
C LEU A 71 -3.66 -3.87 -18.54
N THR A 72 -2.97 -4.32 -19.58
CA THR A 72 -2.53 -3.47 -20.70
C THR A 72 -3.47 -3.51 -21.91
N SER A 73 -4.15 -4.63 -22.13
CA SER A 73 -5.06 -4.83 -23.27
C SER A 73 -6.51 -4.48 -22.99
N GLY A 74 -6.93 -4.52 -21.72
CA GLY A 74 -8.29 -4.24 -21.27
C GLY A 74 -8.52 -2.79 -20.83
N SER A 75 -9.76 -2.31 -20.94
CA SER A 75 -10.17 -1.03 -20.34
C SER A 75 -10.22 -1.10 -18.81
N GLU A 76 -10.45 -2.28 -18.24
CA GLU A 76 -10.56 -2.53 -16.81
C GLU A 76 -9.29 -2.14 -16.03
N GLY A 77 -8.10 -2.31 -16.63
CA GLY A 77 -6.84 -1.89 -16.01
C GLY A 77 -6.69 -0.37 -15.87
N ARG A 78 -7.45 0.43 -16.63
CA ARG A 78 -7.39 1.90 -16.62
C ARG A 78 -8.50 2.55 -15.81
N GLU A 79 -9.64 1.88 -15.67
CA GLU A 79 -10.80 2.36 -14.92
C GLU A 79 -10.48 2.86 -13.50
N PRO A 80 -9.59 2.23 -12.70
CA PRO A 80 -9.21 2.76 -11.39
C PRO A 80 -8.67 4.19 -11.45
N PHE A 81 -7.97 4.55 -12.53
CA PHE A 81 -7.30 5.84 -12.72
C PHE A 81 -8.25 6.94 -13.23
N GLU A 82 -9.48 6.59 -13.59
CA GLU A 82 -10.50 7.53 -14.06
C GLU A 82 -11.25 8.18 -12.88
N LEU A 83 -10.54 8.95 -12.04
CA LEU A 83 -11.12 9.58 -10.84
C LEU A 83 -12.31 10.52 -11.13
N HIS A 84 -12.44 11.03 -12.35
CA HIS A 84 -13.58 11.84 -12.77
C HIS A 84 -14.91 11.07 -12.78
N ARG A 85 -14.87 9.74 -12.73
CA ARG A 85 -16.06 8.87 -12.62
C ARG A 85 -16.59 8.77 -11.19
N GLU A 86 -15.82 9.18 -10.19
CA GLU A 86 -16.30 9.30 -8.82
C GLU A 86 -17.22 10.51 -8.66
N PRO A 87 -18.32 10.39 -7.90
CA PRO A 87 -19.12 11.56 -7.54
C PRO A 87 -18.25 12.60 -6.83
N GLN A 88 -18.48 13.88 -7.15
CA GLN A 88 -17.75 15.00 -6.57
C GLN A 88 -17.71 14.95 -5.03
N ALA A 89 -18.85 14.62 -4.40
CA ALA A 89 -18.96 14.48 -2.95
C ALA A 89 -18.06 13.38 -2.34
N VAL A 90 -17.77 12.32 -3.10
CA VAL A 90 -16.82 11.28 -2.66
C VAL A 90 -15.40 11.84 -2.70
N ARG A 91 -15.04 12.53 -3.80
CA ARG A 91 -13.72 13.17 -3.91
C ARG A 91 -13.49 14.22 -2.83
N ASP A 92 -14.52 15.03 -2.53
CA ASP A 92 -14.46 16.05 -1.49
C ASP A 92 -14.29 15.43 -0.10
N ARG A 93 -14.94 14.29 0.19
CA ARG A 93 -14.81 13.59 1.48
C ARG A 93 -13.38 13.14 1.78
N TYR A 94 -12.64 12.71 0.75
CA TYR A 94 -11.23 12.33 0.90
C TYR A 94 -10.29 13.53 1.03
N GLY A 95 -10.78 14.75 0.81
CA GLY A 95 -9.97 15.96 0.72
C GLY A 95 -9.36 16.16 -0.67
N MET A 96 -9.46 17.37 -1.21
CA MET A 96 -8.91 17.77 -2.52
C MET A 96 -7.41 18.08 -2.48
N HIS A 97 -6.66 17.29 -1.71
CA HIS A 97 -5.21 17.36 -1.59
C HIS A 97 -4.58 16.04 -2.06
N PRO A 98 -3.27 16.03 -2.38
CA PRO A 98 -2.61 14.86 -2.98
C PRO A 98 -2.80 13.56 -2.18
N LEU A 99 -2.62 13.59 -0.86
CA LEU A 99 -2.79 12.39 -0.02
C LEU A 99 -4.21 11.81 -0.10
N GLY A 100 -5.23 12.66 0.01
CA GLY A 100 -6.64 12.25 -0.02
C GLY A 100 -7.00 11.57 -1.32
N GLN A 101 -6.65 12.21 -2.44
CA GLN A 101 -6.93 11.66 -3.77
C GLN A 101 -6.07 10.42 -4.10
N ASN A 102 -4.88 10.30 -3.52
CA ASN A 102 -4.08 9.05 -3.61
C ASN A 102 -4.76 7.91 -2.85
N LEU A 103 -5.34 8.17 -1.67
CA LEU A 103 -6.10 7.17 -0.91
C LEU A 103 -7.39 6.77 -1.64
N LEU A 104 -8.07 7.72 -2.28
CA LEU A 104 -9.23 7.42 -3.14
C LEU A 104 -8.83 6.52 -4.32
N LEU A 105 -7.72 6.82 -4.99
CA LEU A 105 -7.18 5.94 -6.04
C LEU A 105 -6.82 4.56 -5.48
N ALA A 106 -6.22 4.49 -4.29
CA ALA A 106 -5.91 3.22 -3.64
C ALA A 106 -7.18 2.38 -3.40
N ARG A 107 -8.28 3.00 -2.95
CA ARG A 107 -9.58 2.30 -2.82
C ARG A 107 -10.03 1.74 -4.16
N ARG A 108 -10.00 2.53 -5.23
CA ARG A 108 -10.41 2.10 -6.59
C ARG A 108 -9.53 0.95 -7.12
N LEU A 109 -8.23 0.98 -6.84
CA LEU A 109 -7.31 -0.10 -7.19
C LEU A 109 -7.65 -1.39 -6.43
N VAL A 110 -7.90 -1.32 -5.13
CA VAL A 110 -8.32 -2.48 -4.32
C VAL A 110 -9.67 -3.02 -4.81
N GLU A 111 -10.62 -2.13 -5.11
CA GLU A 111 -11.94 -2.49 -5.67
C GLU A 111 -11.82 -3.22 -7.01
N SER A 112 -10.78 -2.90 -7.80
CA SER A 112 -10.48 -3.55 -9.07
C SER A 112 -9.56 -4.76 -8.93
N GLY A 113 -9.33 -5.25 -7.70
CA GLY A 113 -8.60 -6.48 -7.42
C GLY A 113 -7.09 -6.33 -7.21
N VAL A 114 -6.56 -5.11 -7.10
CA VAL A 114 -5.14 -4.92 -6.75
C VAL A 114 -4.90 -5.31 -5.29
N GLY A 115 -4.17 -6.41 -5.08
CA GLY A 115 -3.99 -7.01 -3.75
C GLY A 115 -3.00 -6.31 -2.82
N PHE A 116 -2.20 -5.35 -3.32
CA PHE A 116 -1.25 -4.60 -2.50
C PHE A 116 -1.02 -3.20 -3.07
N VAL A 117 -1.28 -2.16 -2.27
CA VAL A 117 -1.12 -0.76 -2.66
C VAL A 117 -0.34 -0.03 -1.59
N THR A 118 0.75 0.63 -1.98
CA THR A 118 1.51 1.52 -1.09
C THR A 118 1.21 2.96 -1.46
N VAL A 119 0.69 3.74 -0.50
CA VAL A 119 0.51 5.18 -0.66
C VAL A 119 1.61 5.91 0.11
N ASN A 120 2.36 6.76 -0.58
CA ASN A 120 3.30 7.64 0.09
C ASN A 120 2.51 8.77 0.79
N GLY A 121 2.64 8.82 2.11
CA GLY A 121 1.96 9.79 2.99
C GLY A 121 2.59 11.18 3.04
N TRP A 122 3.50 11.53 2.13
CA TRP A 122 4.19 12.83 2.17
C TRP A 122 3.24 13.99 1.88
N THR A 123 2.91 14.76 2.92
CA THR A 123 1.97 15.88 2.89
C THR A 123 2.65 17.25 2.75
N GLY A 124 3.88 17.29 2.24
CA GLY A 124 4.59 18.52 1.89
C GLY A 124 5.79 18.85 2.79
N PRO A 125 6.53 19.92 2.45
CA PRO A 125 7.73 20.31 3.18
C PRO A 125 7.39 20.88 4.57
N SER A 126 8.41 20.91 5.44
CA SER A 126 8.37 21.45 6.81
C SER A 126 7.64 22.80 7.03
N PRO A 127 7.55 23.76 6.07
CA PRO A 127 6.89 25.05 6.31
C PRO A 127 5.40 24.97 6.64
N TYR A 128 4.68 23.95 6.13
CA TYR A 128 3.25 23.76 6.45
C TYR A 128 3.03 23.07 7.81
N GLY A 129 4.07 22.38 8.30
CA GLY A 129 4.09 21.71 9.60
C GLY A 129 3.02 20.63 9.79
N MET A 130 2.98 20.07 11.00
CA MET A 130 1.99 19.06 11.37
C MET A 130 0.54 19.60 11.36
N GLY A 131 0.36 20.92 11.45
CA GLY A 131 -0.95 21.56 11.41
C GLY A 131 -1.67 21.42 10.07
N TRP A 132 -0.93 21.23 8.97
CA TRP A 132 -1.52 20.87 7.67
C TRP A 132 -1.50 19.36 7.44
N CYS A 133 -0.39 18.71 7.78
CA CYS A 133 -0.16 17.30 7.48
C CYS A 133 -1.15 16.38 8.22
N LEU A 134 -1.41 16.64 9.51
CA LEU A 134 -2.28 15.79 10.32
C LEU A 134 -3.76 15.88 9.90
N PRO A 135 -4.35 17.07 9.65
CA PRO A 135 -5.71 17.15 9.11
C PRO A 135 -5.87 16.43 7.77
N CYS A 136 -4.92 16.59 6.84
CA CYS A 136 -4.97 15.87 5.57
C CYS A 136 -4.90 14.34 5.74
N LEU A 137 -4.08 13.87 6.69
CA LEU A 137 -4.00 12.44 7.00
C LEU A 137 -5.30 11.94 7.62
N ASP A 138 -5.84 12.66 8.61
CA ASP A 138 -7.07 12.31 9.31
C ASP A 138 -8.27 12.26 8.36
N GLU A 139 -8.45 13.32 7.55
CA GLU A 139 -9.50 13.41 6.53
C GLU A 139 -9.44 12.25 5.54
N GLY A 140 -8.27 12.04 4.92
CA GLY A 140 -8.09 11.00 3.91
C GLY A 140 -8.23 9.58 4.45
N VAL A 141 -7.62 9.27 5.61
CA VAL A 141 -7.68 7.93 6.21
C VAL A 141 -9.08 7.63 6.74
N SER A 142 -9.73 8.59 7.40
CA SER A 142 -11.11 8.45 7.87
C SER A 142 -12.08 8.18 6.72
N ALA A 143 -11.91 8.90 5.60
CA ALA A 143 -12.68 8.69 4.38
C ALA A 143 -12.45 7.28 3.81
N LEU A 144 -11.18 6.83 3.71
CA LEU A 144 -10.84 5.50 3.20
C LEU A 144 -11.46 4.38 4.04
N ILE A 145 -11.32 4.44 5.37
CA ILE A 145 -11.88 3.43 6.27
C ILE A 145 -13.42 3.40 6.18
N THR A 146 -14.04 4.58 6.14
CA THR A 146 -15.50 4.70 5.99
C THR A 146 -15.97 4.09 4.67
N ASP A 147 -15.32 4.44 3.56
CA ASP A 147 -15.71 3.98 2.22
C ASP A 147 -15.49 2.46 2.06
N LEU A 148 -14.38 1.92 2.56
CA LEU A 148 -14.14 0.47 2.59
C LEU A 148 -15.17 -0.27 3.44
N ARG A 149 -15.58 0.29 4.58
CA ARG A 149 -16.61 -0.30 5.44
C ARG A 149 -17.97 -0.28 4.74
N ASP A 150 -18.38 0.88 4.23
CA ASP A 150 -19.69 1.08 3.61
C ASP A 150 -19.86 0.21 2.35
N ARG A 151 -18.74 -0.17 1.70
CA ARG A 151 -18.69 -1.11 0.56
C ARG A 151 -18.51 -2.58 0.96
N GLY A 152 -18.39 -2.91 2.24
CA GLY A 152 -18.13 -4.27 2.73
C GLY A 152 -16.73 -4.80 2.39
N MET A 153 -15.81 -3.94 1.98
CA MET A 153 -14.44 -4.31 1.62
C MET A 153 -13.49 -4.34 2.81
N LEU A 154 -13.82 -3.64 3.90
CA LEU A 154 -12.95 -3.51 5.08
C LEU A 154 -12.67 -4.86 5.77
N GLU A 155 -13.60 -5.81 5.69
CA GLU A 155 -13.42 -7.15 6.28
C GLU A 155 -12.25 -7.90 5.62
N ASN A 156 -12.05 -7.71 4.32
CA ASN A 156 -11.02 -8.38 3.51
C ASN A 156 -9.86 -7.47 3.10
N THR A 157 -9.85 -6.21 3.56
CA THR A 157 -8.81 -5.23 3.24
C THR A 157 -8.19 -4.71 4.53
N MET A 158 -6.90 -4.97 4.74
CA MET A 158 -6.14 -4.37 5.84
C MET A 158 -5.56 -3.02 5.41
N VAL A 159 -5.89 -1.98 6.16
CA VAL A 159 -5.28 -0.63 6.03
C VAL A 159 -4.23 -0.47 7.12
N VAL A 160 -2.98 -0.22 6.72
CA VAL A 160 -1.86 0.02 7.63
C VAL A 160 -1.31 1.42 7.38
N VAL A 161 -1.31 2.26 8.41
CA VAL A 161 -0.67 3.58 8.40
C VAL A 161 0.48 3.53 9.39
N THR A 162 1.71 3.61 8.89
CA THR A 162 2.91 3.52 9.72
C THR A 162 3.97 4.53 9.26
N GLY A 163 4.76 4.99 10.20
CA GLY A 163 6.00 5.74 9.95
C GLY A 163 7.24 4.94 10.35
N GLU A 164 8.39 5.60 10.30
CA GLU A 164 9.70 5.03 10.67
C GLU A 164 10.19 5.48 12.06
N PHE A 165 9.69 6.61 12.56
CA PHE A 165 10.09 7.19 13.84
C PHE A 165 9.00 8.09 14.43
N GLY A 166 9.10 8.33 15.73
CA GLY A 166 8.35 9.34 16.44
C GLY A 166 9.15 10.64 16.52
N ARG A 167 8.87 11.42 17.55
CA ARG A 167 9.53 12.71 17.79
C ARG A 167 10.00 12.79 19.23
N THR A 168 11.17 13.39 19.46
CA THR A 168 11.71 13.58 20.81
C THR A 168 10.68 14.27 21.72
N PRO A 169 10.53 13.85 22.99
CA PRO A 169 9.63 14.50 23.94
C PRO A 169 9.89 16.00 24.11
N ASN A 170 11.17 16.36 24.06
CA ASN A 170 11.63 17.73 24.22
C ASN A 170 11.81 18.40 22.86
N ILE A 171 11.56 19.71 22.81
CA ILE A 171 11.89 20.57 21.68
C ILE A 171 13.37 20.93 21.79
N ASN A 172 14.11 20.72 20.71
CA ASN A 172 15.54 20.96 20.64
C ASN A 172 15.81 22.27 19.90
N GLN A 173 16.84 23.00 20.33
CA GLN A 173 17.44 24.10 19.59
C GLN A 173 18.85 23.68 19.16
N ASN A 174 18.95 22.73 18.21
CA ASN A 174 20.26 22.34 17.67
C ASN A 174 20.80 23.42 16.72
N GLY A 175 21.05 24.63 17.21
CA GLY A 175 21.76 25.72 16.52
C GLY A 175 21.09 26.31 15.26
N GLY A 176 19.91 25.83 14.85
CA GLY A 176 19.19 26.30 13.67
C GLY A 176 18.14 27.38 13.99
N ALA A 177 17.75 28.14 12.97
CA ALA A 177 16.78 29.25 13.07
C ALA A 177 15.33 28.82 13.40
N THR A 178 15.05 27.51 13.58
CA THR A 178 13.71 27.01 13.89
C THR A 178 13.79 25.87 14.94
N PRO A 179 13.33 26.11 16.18
CA PRO A 179 13.21 25.05 17.20
C PRO A 179 12.28 23.92 16.73
N GLY A 180 12.61 22.68 17.06
CA GLY A 180 11.79 21.52 16.66
C GLY A 180 12.14 20.23 17.40
N ARG A 181 11.33 19.19 17.21
CA ARG A 181 11.58 17.84 17.76
C ARG A 181 12.36 16.99 16.75
N GLN A 182 13.36 16.26 17.22
CA GLN A 182 14.19 15.40 16.37
C GLN A 182 13.51 14.05 16.09
N HIS A 183 14.04 13.29 15.12
CA HIS A 183 13.63 11.91 14.87
C HIS A 183 13.92 11.04 16.09
N TRP A 184 12.94 10.22 16.47
CA TRP A 184 13.02 9.40 17.66
C TRP A 184 12.47 7.99 17.40
N PRO A 185 13.33 7.02 17.06
CA PRO A 185 12.89 5.66 16.70
C PRO A 185 12.46 4.82 17.90
N SER A 186 12.76 5.26 19.13
CA SER A 186 12.49 4.48 20.35
C SER A 186 11.01 4.38 20.73
N CYS A 187 10.15 5.26 20.19
CA CYS A 187 8.72 5.23 20.44
C CYS A 187 7.95 5.94 19.32
N PHE A 188 7.05 5.22 18.66
CA PHE A 188 6.12 5.75 17.65
C PHE A 188 4.88 4.86 17.59
N SER A 189 3.87 5.32 16.85
CA SER A 189 2.60 4.61 16.70
C SER A 189 2.36 4.21 15.26
N SER A 190 1.69 3.08 15.09
CA SER A 190 1.13 2.62 13.81
C SER A 190 -0.38 2.43 14.00
N PHE A 191 -1.15 2.68 12.95
CA PHE A 191 -2.58 2.45 12.89
C PHE A 191 -2.86 1.28 11.95
N VAL A 192 -3.73 0.37 12.38
CA VAL A 192 -4.14 -0.81 11.61
C VAL A 192 -5.65 -0.98 11.72
N ALA A 193 -6.32 -1.21 10.61
CA ALA A 193 -7.77 -1.46 10.56
C ALA A 193 -8.13 -2.44 9.44
N GLY A 194 -9.25 -3.15 9.59
CA GLY A 194 -9.74 -4.13 8.61
C GLY A 194 -8.93 -5.44 8.62
N GLY A 195 -9.20 -6.32 7.66
CA GLY A 195 -8.51 -7.62 7.54
C GLY A 195 -8.61 -8.50 8.79
N GLY A 196 -9.78 -8.52 9.45
CA GLY A 196 -10.00 -9.27 10.68
C GLY A 196 -9.45 -8.63 11.97
N ILE A 197 -8.85 -7.43 11.90
CA ILE A 197 -8.40 -6.70 13.10
C ILE A 197 -9.60 -6.14 13.86
N ARG A 198 -9.63 -6.37 15.17
CA ARG A 198 -10.59 -5.81 16.12
C ARG A 198 -10.36 -4.31 16.28
N GLY A 199 -11.20 -3.50 15.63
CA GLY A 199 -11.18 -2.05 15.74
C GLY A 199 -11.48 -1.52 17.16
N GLY A 200 -11.24 -0.22 17.37
CA GLY A 200 -11.56 0.47 18.63
C GLY A 200 -10.65 0.12 19.81
N ARG A 201 -9.43 -0.36 19.54
CA ARG A 201 -8.45 -0.74 20.55
C ARG A 201 -7.16 0.07 20.45
N VAL A 202 -6.54 0.29 21.60
CA VAL A 202 -5.15 0.77 21.72
C VAL A 202 -4.31 -0.39 22.22
N TYR A 203 -3.17 -0.64 21.57
CA TYR A 203 -2.25 -1.71 21.93
C TYR A 203 -0.89 -1.13 22.31
N GLY A 204 -0.47 -1.38 23.54
CA GLY A 204 0.74 -0.81 24.14
C GLY A 204 0.54 0.58 24.73
N GLU A 205 1.57 1.07 25.41
CA GLU A 205 1.59 2.36 26.10
C GLU A 205 2.99 2.94 26.03
N SER A 206 3.13 4.25 25.77
CA SER A 206 4.39 4.95 25.98
C SER A 206 4.59 5.29 27.46
N ASP A 207 5.81 5.67 27.85
CA ASP A 207 6.00 6.33 29.13
C ASP A 207 5.25 7.68 29.20
N LYS A 208 5.21 8.28 30.39
CA LYS A 208 4.54 9.57 30.65
C LYS A 208 5.09 10.76 29.84
N HIS A 209 6.24 10.59 29.19
CA HIS A 209 6.89 11.59 28.36
C HIS A 209 6.74 11.31 26.86
N GLY A 210 6.19 10.15 26.47
CA GLY A 210 6.18 9.72 25.08
C GLY A 210 7.56 9.37 24.53
N ALA A 211 8.53 9.08 25.41
CA ALA A 211 9.93 8.84 25.02
C ALA A 211 10.18 7.37 24.69
N TYR A 212 9.74 6.45 25.53
CA TYR A 212 9.97 5.03 25.35
C TYR A 212 8.67 4.25 25.46
N VAL A 213 8.64 3.04 24.88
CA VAL A 213 7.52 2.11 25.08
C VAL A 213 7.58 1.55 26.50
N LYS A 214 6.50 1.71 27.25
CA LYS A 214 6.34 1.24 28.64
C LYS A 214 5.67 -0.13 28.70
N ASP A 215 4.64 -0.35 27.87
CA ASP A 215 3.88 -1.60 27.84
C ASP A 215 3.72 -2.13 26.41
N LYS A 216 3.77 -3.46 26.28
CA LYS A 216 3.64 -4.24 25.02
C LYS A 216 4.45 -3.68 23.85
N PRO A 217 5.80 -3.74 23.91
CA PRO A 217 6.64 -3.29 22.80
C PRO A 217 6.39 -4.12 21.54
N VAL A 218 6.20 -3.43 20.42
CA VAL A 218 6.02 -4.02 19.09
C VAL A 218 7.23 -3.65 18.25
N ARG A 219 7.97 -4.65 17.75
CA ARG A 219 9.08 -4.40 16.82
C ARG A 219 8.54 -4.33 15.40
N PRO A 220 9.27 -3.69 14.46
CA PRO A 220 8.88 -3.69 13.04
C PRO A 220 8.67 -5.10 12.46
N GLN A 221 9.42 -6.10 12.95
CA GLN A 221 9.27 -7.48 12.49
C GLN A 221 7.94 -8.10 12.96
N ASP A 222 7.46 -7.72 14.14
CA ASP A 222 6.20 -8.21 14.73
C ASP A 222 5.00 -7.61 13.98
N LEU A 223 5.05 -6.31 13.65
CA LEU A 223 4.06 -5.68 12.77
C LEU A 223 4.04 -6.34 11.38
N GLY A 224 5.21 -6.56 10.78
CA GLY A 224 5.32 -7.28 9.50
C GLY A 224 4.76 -8.70 9.58
N ALA A 225 5.08 -9.45 10.65
CA ALA A 225 4.53 -10.78 10.89
C ALA A 225 3.00 -10.77 11.03
N THR A 226 2.45 -9.74 11.68
CA THR A 226 0.99 -9.54 11.83
C THR A 226 0.32 -9.34 10.46
N ILE A 227 0.92 -8.54 9.57
CA ILE A 227 0.42 -8.33 8.21
C ILE A 227 0.48 -9.63 7.41
N PHE A 228 1.61 -10.34 7.42
CA PHE A 228 1.75 -11.62 6.70
C PHE A 228 0.79 -12.69 7.21
N HIS A 229 0.56 -12.74 8.52
CA HIS A 229 -0.43 -13.62 9.12
C HIS A 229 -1.84 -13.34 8.54
N SER A 230 -2.25 -12.08 8.45
CA SER A 230 -3.53 -11.70 7.85
C SER A 230 -3.65 -12.07 6.37
N LEU A 231 -2.54 -12.11 5.64
CA LEU A 231 -2.48 -12.52 4.24
C LEU A 231 -2.40 -14.05 4.06
N GLY A 232 -2.30 -14.82 5.15
CA GLY A 232 -2.10 -16.27 5.10
C GLY A 232 -0.72 -16.68 4.57
N VAL A 233 0.27 -15.78 4.64
CA VAL A 233 1.64 -16.05 4.15
C VAL A 233 2.47 -16.66 5.29
N PRO A 234 3.08 -17.85 5.08
CA PRO A 234 3.95 -18.46 6.09
C PRO A 234 5.15 -17.57 6.42
N LEU A 235 5.43 -17.34 7.70
CA LEU A 235 6.51 -16.45 8.13
C LEU A 235 7.89 -17.03 7.87
N ASP A 236 7.99 -18.36 7.85
CA ASP A 236 9.20 -19.12 7.57
C ASP A 236 9.49 -19.27 6.07
N LEU A 237 8.61 -18.74 5.20
CA LEU A 237 8.81 -18.71 3.76
C LEU A 237 10.14 -18.03 3.41
N ARG A 238 10.90 -18.66 2.51
CA ARG A 238 12.18 -18.15 2.01
C ARG A 238 12.06 -17.78 0.55
N LEU A 239 12.51 -16.57 0.21
CA LEU A 239 12.39 -16.04 -1.15
C LEU A 239 13.31 -16.75 -2.15
N ALA A 240 14.41 -17.35 -1.69
CA ALA A 240 15.27 -18.18 -2.54
C ALA A 240 15.27 -19.64 -2.07
N LYS A 241 15.36 -20.56 -3.03
CA LYS A 241 15.50 -22.00 -2.80
C LYS A 241 16.88 -22.40 -2.28
N ASP A 242 17.76 -21.43 -2.04
CA ASP A 242 19.15 -21.64 -1.62
C ASP A 242 19.31 -22.10 -0.18
N GLY A 243 18.27 -21.94 0.65
CA GLY A 243 18.31 -22.27 2.09
C GLY A 243 19.10 -21.28 2.95
N PHE A 244 19.73 -20.26 2.34
CA PHE A 244 20.51 -19.22 3.03
C PHE A 244 19.73 -17.92 3.20
N THR A 245 18.72 -17.68 2.36
CA THR A 245 17.84 -16.52 2.51
C THR A 245 17.11 -16.53 3.85
N ARG A 246 17.10 -15.38 4.52
CA ARG A 246 16.38 -15.20 5.79
C ARG A 246 14.88 -15.48 5.58
N PRO A 247 14.18 -16.01 6.60
CA PRO A 247 12.73 -16.13 6.55
C PRO A 247 12.09 -14.75 6.33
N LEU A 248 10.91 -14.75 5.73
CA LEU A 248 10.15 -13.54 5.40
C LEU A 248 9.96 -12.61 6.61
N SER A 249 9.72 -13.17 7.79
CA SER A 249 9.79 -12.45 9.06
C SER A 249 10.33 -13.34 10.17
N THR A 250 11.03 -12.72 11.13
CA THR A 250 11.44 -13.33 12.41
C THR A 250 10.63 -12.79 13.59
N GLY A 251 9.60 -11.99 13.33
CA GLY A 251 8.72 -11.44 14.36
C GLY A 251 7.59 -12.38 14.74
N GLU A 252 6.89 -12.03 15.81
CA GLU A 252 5.72 -12.75 16.29
C GLU A 252 4.45 -11.96 15.93
N PRO A 253 3.45 -12.58 15.26
CA PRO A 253 2.19 -11.92 14.98
C PRO A 253 1.46 -11.50 16.27
N LEU A 254 0.90 -10.29 16.27
CA LEU A 254 0.10 -9.77 17.37
C LEU A 254 -1.32 -10.35 17.31
N LEU A 255 -1.46 -11.64 17.66
CA LEU A 255 -2.74 -12.38 17.52
C LEU A 255 -3.89 -11.78 18.34
N ASP A 256 -3.58 -11.12 19.46
CA ASP A 256 -4.55 -10.42 20.33
C ASP A 256 -5.31 -9.27 19.63
N LEU A 257 -4.83 -8.84 18.45
CA LEU A 257 -5.47 -7.81 17.64
C LEU A 257 -6.62 -8.35 16.80
N PHE A 258 -6.69 -9.65 16.51
CA PHE A 258 -7.73 -10.23 15.64
C PHE A 258 -9.01 -10.57 16.42
N VAL A 259 -10.14 -10.64 15.70
CA VAL A 259 -11.45 -11.08 16.24
C VAL A 259 -11.68 -12.58 16.10
#